data_AF-A0A0M9AJ42-F1
#
_entry.id   AF-A0A0M9AJ42-F1
#
_cell.length_a   1.000
_cell.length_b   1.000
_cell.length_c   1.000
_cell.angle_alpha   90.00
_cell.angle_beta   90.00
_cell.angle_gamma   90.00
#
_symmetry.space_group_name_H-M   'P 1'
#
loop_
_entity.id
_entity.type
_entity.pdbx_description
1 polymer ?
#
loop_
_entity_poly.entity_id
_entity_poly.type
_entity_poly.pdbx_seq_one_letter_code
_entity_poly.pdbx_strand_id
1 'polypeptide(L)'
;MAALRRPDGGDLLAPLTIVGIYLYHAHVLGNSPSALEGTFILALFVLLIATSLVKGLLASPTYSLTGGGLITLFYFIRFSQRQDIGAGLGICVGILFGGYGLYQWFEQSAGPELSLSE
;
A
#
# COMPACT_ATOMS: atom_id res chain seq x y z
N MET A 1 -2.25 12.48 -15.61
CA MET A 1 -1.32 13.40 -14.93
C MET A 1 -1.66 13.44 -13.45
N ALA A 2 -0.67 13.26 -12.58
CA ALA A 2 -0.85 13.41 -11.14
C ALA A 2 -1.07 14.88 -10.80
N ALA A 3 -2.06 15.17 -9.97
CA ALA A 3 -2.38 16.54 -9.56
C ALA A 3 -2.82 16.54 -8.10
N LEU A 4 -2.45 17.61 -7.39
CA LEU A 4 -2.97 17.87 -6.05
C LEU A 4 -4.49 18.05 -6.12
N ARG A 5 -5.18 17.37 -5.21
CA ARG A 5 -6.63 17.42 -5.07
C ARG A 5 -6.98 17.62 -3.60
N ARG A 6 -8.08 18.35 -3.36
CA ARG A 6 -8.72 18.38 -2.05
C ARG A 6 -9.40 17.03 -1.80
N PRO A 7 -9.08 16.31 -0.72
CA PRO A 7 -9.69 15.03 -0.42
C PRO A 7 -11.16 15.23 -0.06
N ASP A 8 -12.01 14.37 -0.60
CA ASP A 8 -13.43 14.36 -0.25
C ASP A 8 -13.65 13.56 1.05
N GLY A 9 -14.81 13.72 1.69
CA GLY A 9 -15.12 13.01 2.94
C GLY A 9 -14.97 11.49 2.81
N GLY A 10 -15.26 10.92 1.64
CA GLY A 10 -15.05 9.51 1.33
C GLY A 10 -13.58 9.10 1.27
N ASP A 11 -12.71 9.98 0.75
CA ASP A 11 -11.26 9.71 0.63
C ASP A 11 -10.59 9.64 2.02
N LEU A 12 -11.22 10.23 3.05
CA LEU A 12 -10.74 10.22 4.43
C LEU A 12 -11.29 9.05 5.27
N LEU A 13 -12.24 8.27 4.76
CA LEU A 13 -12.81 7.14 5.49
C LEU A 13 -11.79 6.03 5.74
N ALA A 14 -10.95 5.72 4.75
CA ALA A 14 -9.91 4.71 4.89
C ALA A 14 -8.88 5.05 5.99
N PRO A 15 -8.22 6.23 5.98
CA PRO A 15 -7.29 6.60 7.05
C PRO A 15 -7.98 6.72 8.41
N LEU A 16 -9.24 7.19 8.47
CA LEU A 16 -10.00 7.25 9.72
C LEU A 16 -10.31 5.85 10.28
N THR A 17 -10.65 4.91 9.41
CA THR A 17 -10.90 3.51 9.78
C THR A 17 -9.66 2.87 10.37
N ILE A 18 -8.48 3.13 9.80
CA ILE A 18 -7.20 2.66 10.35
C ILE A 18 -6.98 3.16 11.77
N VAL A 19 -7.21 4.46 12.02
CA VAL A 19 -7.10 5.04 13.36
C VAL A 19 -8.10 4.38 14.31
N GLY A 20 -9.34 4.15 13.87
CA GLY A 20 -10.36 3.45 14.66
C GLY A 20 -9.95 2.03 15.04
N ILE A 21 -9.44 1.25 14.08
CA ILE A 21 -8.95 -0.13 14.33
C ILE A 21 -7.79 -0.12 15.31
N TYR A 22 -6.85 0.82 15.17
CA TYR A 22 -5.71 0.97 16.08
C TYR A 22 -6.17 1.27 17.50
N LEU A 23 -7.03 2.30 17.68
CA LEU A 23 -7.57 2.67 18.99
C LEU A 23 -8.37 1.55 19.62
N TYR A 24 -9.16 0.81 18.82
CA TYR A 24 -9.92 -0.34 19.30
C TYR A 24 -9.00 -1.44 19.85
N HIS A 25 -7.94 -1.79 19.13
CA HIS A 25 -6.98 -2.79 19.62
C HIS A 25 -6.22 -2.32 20.86
N ALA A 26 -5.75 -1.08 20.86
CA ALA A 26 -4.95 -0.53 21.94
C ALA A 26 -5.76 -0.30 23.23
N HIS A 27 -6.96 0.26 23.12
CA HIS A 27 -7.73 0.73 24.28
C HIS A 27 -8.93 -0.13 24.64
N VAL A 28 -9.57 -0.79 23.67
CA VAL A 28 -10.78 -1.60 23.95
C VAL A 28 -10.40 -3.05 24.22
N LEU A 29 -9.53 -3.64 23.37
CA LEU A 29 -9.10 -5.03 23.52
C LEU A 29 -7.89 -5.20 24.46
N GLY A 30 -7.22 -4.11 24.83
CA GLY A 30 -5.98 -4.16 25.64
C GLY A 30 -4.79 -4.83 24.94
N ASN A 31 -4.91 -5.12 23.64
CA ASN A 31 -3.90 -5.79 22.83
C ASN A 31 -3.28 -4.76 21.88
N SER A 32 -2.41 -3.92 22.43
CA SER A 32 -1.74 -2.87 21.67
C SER A 32 -0.93 -3.47 20.50
N PRO A 33 -1.00 -2.89 19.29
CA PRO A 33 -0.20 -3.34 18.16
C PRO A 33 1.28 -3.32 18.49
N SER A 34 2.02 -4.33 18.03
CA SER A 34 3.47 -4.37 18.18
C SER A 34 4.15 -3.20 17.44
N ALA A 35 5.41 -2.88 17.77
CA ALA A 35 6.15 -1.82 17.09
C ALA A 35 6.22 -2.02 15.55
N LEU A 36 6.36 -3.28 15.10
CA LEU A 36 6.34 -3.63 13.68
C LEU A 36 4.96 -3.33 13.05
N GLU A 37 3.88 -3.77 13.70
CA GLU A 37 2.51 -3.52 13.23
C GLU A 37 2.17 -2.04 13.23
N GLY A 38 2.56 -1.30 14.27
CA GLY A 38 2.39 0.15 14.35
C GLY A 38 3.13 0.89 13.24
N THR A 39 4.39 0.51 12.96
CA THR A 39 5.19 1.10 11.87
C THR A 39 4.55 0.81 10.51
N PHE A 40 4.08 -0.42 10.28
CA PHE A 40 3.40 -0.79 9.05
C PHE A 40 2.07 -0.03 8.87
N ILE A 41 1.27 0.06 9.93
CA ILE A 41 0.01 0.83 9.95
C ILE A 41 0.29 2.31 9.61
N LEU A 42 1.34 2.90 10.20
CA LEU A 42 1.73 4.28 9.92
C LEU A 42 2.14 4.47 8.45
N ALA A 43 2.92 3.54 7.88
CA ALA A 43 3.31 3.60 6.47
C ALA A 43 2.10 3.52 5.53
N LEU A 44 1.14 2.62 5.81
CA LEU A 44 -0.12 2.54 5.07
C LEU A 44 -0.96 3.81 5.22
N PHE A 45 -1.01 4.37 6.44
CA PHE A 45 -1.72 5.63 6.69
C PHE A 45 -1.14 6.77 5.84
N VAL A 46 0.18 6.93 5.81
CA VAL A 46 0.85 7.93 4.98
C VAL A 46 0.56 7.71 3.50
N LEU A 47 0.62 6.46 3.02
CA LEU A 47 0.32 6.13 1.63
C LEU A 47 -1.13 6.47 1.27
N LEU A 48 -2.09 6.19 2.16
CA LEU A 48 -3.50 6.51 1.95
C LEU A 48 -3.77 8.02 1.96
N ILE A 49 -3.14 8.75 2.87
CA ILE A 49 -3.20 10.22 2.86
C ILE A 49 -2.59 10.78 1.57
N ALA A 50 -1.48 10.22 1.09
CA ALA A 50 -0.92 10.62 -0.20
C ALA A 50 -1.92 10.35 -1.35
N THR A 51 -2.63 9.22 -1.34
CA THR A 51 -3.64 8.93 -2.37
C THR A 51 -4.88 9.82 -2.30
N SER A 52 -5.27 10.28 -1.11
CA SER A 52 -6.40 11.20 -0.97
C SER A 52 -6.04 12.61 -1.47
N LEU A 53 -4.76 13.00 -1.33
CA LEU A 53 -4.24 14.29 -1.75
C LEU A 53 -3.80 14.34 -3.22
N VAL A 54 -3.50 13.19 -3.85
CA VAL A 54 -2.95 13.12 -5.20
C VAL A 54 -3.87 12.31 -6.11
N LYS A 55 -4.55 13.01 -7.03
CA LYS A 55 -5.44 12.39 -8.01
C LYS A 55 -4.64 11.46 -8.94
N GLY A 56 -5.15 10.24 -9.11
CA GLY A 56 -4.54 9.23 -9.97
C GLY A 56 -3.35 8.50 -9.35
N LEU A 57 -2.95 8.82 -8.10
CA LEU A 57 -1.89 8.06 -7.42
C LEU A 57 -2.31 6.62 -7.18
N LEU A 58 -3.56 6.37 -6.77
CA LEU A 58 -4.08 5.01 -6.54
C LEU A 58 -3.97 4.10 -7.77
N ALA A 59 -4.13 4.69 -8.96
CA ALA A 59 -4.03 3.99 -10.24
C ALA A 59 -2.60 4.00 -10.82
N SER A 60 -1.63 4.56 -10.11
CA SER A 60 -0.26 4.66 -10.60
C SER A 60 0.53 3.37 -10.30
N PRO A 61 1.49 3.01 -11.17
CA PRO A 61 2.42 1.91 -10.91
C PRO A 61 3.15 2.08 -9.58
N THR A 62 3.46 3.32 -9.21
CA THR A 62 4.15 3.66 -7.97
C THR A 62 3.34 3.28 -6.74
N TYR A 63 2.02 3.47 -6.72
CA TYR A 63 1.19 3.07 -5.59
C TYR A 63 1.22 1.56 -5.38
N SER A 64 1.05 0.78 -6.45
CA SER A 64 1.11 -0.68 -6.38
C SER A 64 2.50 -1.18 -5.97
N LEU A 65 3.58 -0.58 -6.49
CA LEU A 65 4.94 -0.92 -6.10
C LEU A 65 5.24 -0.61 -4.64
N THR A 66 4.90 0.60 -4.18
CA THR A 66 5.15 1.01 -2.79
C THR A 66 4.29 0.21 -1.83
N GLY A 67 2.99 0.07 -2.10
CA GLY A 67 2.08 -0.73 -1.28
C GLY A 67 2.48 -2.20 -1.24
N GLY A 68 2.80 -2.79 -2.40
CA GLY A 68 3.25 -4.17 -2.51
C GLY A 68 4.56 -4.41 -1.77
N GLY A 69 5.55 -3.53 -1.93
CA GLY A 69 6.82 -3.58 -1.22
C GLY A 69 6.66 -3.48 0.30
N LEU A 70 5.79 -2.58 0.78
CA LEU A 70 5.47 -2.47 2.21
C LEU A 70 4.85 -3.75 2.76
N ILE A 71 3.87 -4.33 2.04
CA ILE A 71 3.22 -5.60 2.42
C ILE A 71 4.25 -6.72 2.47
N THR A 72 5.04 -6.88 1.41
CA THR A 72 6.08 -7.91 1.32
C THR A 72 7.09 -7.78 2.46
N LEU A 73 7.60 -6.58 2.72
CA LEU A 73 8.59 -6.35 3.77
C LEU A 73 8.01 -6.65 5.17
N PHE A 74 6.81 -6.14 5.46
CA PHE A 74 6.15 -6.39 6.73
C PHE A 74 5.96 -7.89 6.99
N TYR A 75 5.39 -8.60 6.02
CA TYR A 75 5.14 -10.03 6.16
C TYR A 75 6.42 -10.86 6.11
N PHE A 76 7.46 -10.42 5.40
CA PHE A 76 8.76 -11.08 5.43
C PHE A 76 9.40 -11.02 6.82
N ILE A 77 9.40 -9.83 7.45
CA ILE A 77 9.90 -9.67 8.83
C ILE A 77 9.05 -10.48 9.80
N ARG A 78 7.71 -10.43 9.67
CA ARG A 78 6.79 -11.19 10.51
C ARG A 78 7.01 -12.71 10.37
N PHE A 79 7.17 -13.21 9.15
CA PHE A 79 7.47 -14.61 8.86
C PHE A 79 8.81 -15.01 9.47
N SER A 80 9.85 -14.18 9.38
CA SER A 80 11.13 -14.44 10.01
C SER A 80 11.05 -14.51 11.54
N GLN A 81 10.12 -13.79 12.16
CA GLN A 81 9.95 -13.77 13.62
C GLN A 81 9.07 -14.91 14.15
N ARG A 82 8.03 -15.30 13.41
CA ARG A 82 6.98 -16.21 13.90
C ARG A 82 6.86 -17.52 13.12
N GLN A 83 7.48 -17.61 11.95
CA GLN A 83 7.37 -18.72 11.00
C GLN A 83 5.92 -19.17 10.73
N ASP A 84 4.98 -18.22 10.73
CA ASP A 84 3.57 -18.51 10.52
C ASP A 84 3.22 -18.57 9.03
N ILE A 85 2.45 -19.59 8.63
CA ILE A 85 2.00 -19.78 7.24
C ILE A 85 1.22 -18.56 6.73
N GLY A 86 0.49 -17.88 7.63
CA GLY A 86 -0.23 -16.64 7.31
C GLY A 86 0.68 -15.53 6.80
N ALA A 87 1.86 -15.36 7.40
CA ALA A 87 2.84 -14.41 6.92
C ALA A 87 3.46 -14.83 5.58
N GLY A 88 3.63 -16.13 5.33
CA GLY A 88 4.01 -16.65 4.01
C GLY A 88 3.02 -16.24 2.91
N LEU A 89 1.71 -16.35 3.17
CA LEU A 89 0.68 -15.89 2.24
C LEU A 89 0.72 -14.37 2.05
N GLY A 90 0.96 -13.61 3.12
CA GLY A 90 1.10 -12.16 3.05
C GLY A 90 2.27 -11.70 2.16
N ILE A 91 3.39 -12.42 2.18
CA ILE A 91 4.53 -12.20 1.27
C ILE A 91 4.08 -12.37 -0.18
N CYS A 92 3.38 -13.48 -0.49
CA CYS A 92 2.88 -13.75 -1.84
C CYS A 92 1.94 -12.64 -2.33
N VAL A 93 1.01 -12.17 -1.48
CA VAL A 93 0.10 -11.06 -1.81
C VAL A 93 0.88 -9.78 -2.11
N GLY A 94 1.86 -9.44 -1.28
CA GLY A 94 2.70 -8.26 -1.50
C GLY A 94 3.50 -8.34 -2.81
N ILE A 95 4.05 -9.51 -3.13
CA ILE A 95 4.78 -9.75 -4.38
C ILE A 95 3.86 -9.64 -5.59
N LEU A 96 2.65 -10.21 -5.53
CA LEU A 96 1.68 -10.10 -6.62
C LEU A 96 1.26 -8.65 -6.85
N PHE A 97 0.95 -7.92 -5.77
CA PHE A 97 0.54 -6.53 -5.88
C PHE A 97 1.66 -5.60 -6.36
N GLY A 98 2.88 -5.78 -5.82
CA GLY A 98 4.07 -5.04 -6.27
C GLY A 98 4.48 -5.39 -7.69
N GLY A 99 4.42 -6.68 -8.05
CA GLY A 99 4.70 -7.20 -9.38
C GLY A 99 3.71 -6.69 -10.43
N TYR A 100 2.44 -6.53 -10.06
CA TYR A 100 1.46 -5.86 -10.91
C TYR A 100 1.84 -4.39 -11.19
N GLY A 101 2.27 -3.66 -10.17
CA GLY A 101 2.79 -2.30 -10.35
C GLY A 101 4.03 -2.26 -11.23
N LEU A 102 4.94 -3.23 -11.08
CA LEU A 102 6.13 -3.36 -11.93
C LEU A 102 5.74 -3.62 -13.40
N TYR A 103 4.77 -4.51 -13.63
CA TYR A 103 4.25 -4.79 -14.97
C TYR A 103 3.66 -3.53 -15.62
N GLN A 104 2.81 -2.78 -14.91
CA GLN A 104 2.24 -1.53 -15.43
C GLN A 104 3.32 -0.48 -15.74
N TRP A 105 4.38 -0.41 -14.94
CA TRP A 105 5.51 0.48 -15.20
C TRP A 105 6.18 0.14 -16.53
N PHE A 106 6.49 -1.14 -16.75
CA PHE A 106 7.13 -1.59 -17.99
C PHE A 106 6.24 -1.35 -19.20
N GLU A 107 4.94 -1.61 -19.10
CA GLU A 107 3.97 -1.35 -20.16
C GLU A 107 3.91 0.15 -20.52
N GLN A 108 3.89 1.04 -19.53
CA GLN A 108 3.95 2.49 -19.75
C GLN A 108 5.29 2.98 -20.31
N SER A 109 6.39 2.28 -20.01
CA SER A 109 7.73 2.64 -20.50
C SER A 109 7.98 2.16 -21.93
N ALA A 110 7.18 1.21 -22.44
CA ALA A 110 7.35 0.57 -23.75
C ALA A 110 6.47 1.16 -24.88
N GLY A 111 5.69 2.22 -24.64
CA GLY A 111 4.94 2.94 -25.70
C GLY A 111 5.07 4.46 -25.53
N PRO A 112 5.40 5.24 -26.60
CA PRO A 112 5.09 5.01 -28.02
C PRO A 112 6.30 5.12 -28.97
N GLU A 113 6.76 4.02 -29.58
CA GLU A 113 7.73 4.06 -30.71
C GLU A 113 7.23 3.40 -32.00
N LEU A 114 5.95 3.02 -32.11
CA LEU A 114 5.43 2.26 -33.27
C LEU A 114 4.31 2.94 -34.07
N SER A 115 4.17 4.26 -33.98
CA SER A 115 3.23 5.02 -34.81
C SER A 115 3.85 6.31 -35.30
N LEU A 116 4.78 6.23 -36.27
CA LEU A 116 5.15 7.30 -37.20
C LEU A 116 6.19 6.75 -38.19
N SER A 117 5.76 5.84 -39.06
CA SER A 117 6.45 5.54 -40.31
C SER A 117 5.42 5.06 -41.34
N GLU A 118 4.58 5.99 -41.79
CA GLU A 118 3.92 5.94 -43.09
C GLU A 118 4.12 7.28 -43.79
#